data_AF-A0AAU9TU17-F1
#
_entry.id   AF-A0AAU9TU17-F1
#
_cell.length_a   1.000
_cell.length_b   1.000
_cell.length_c   1.000
_cell.angle_alpha   90.00
_cell.angle_beta   90.00
_cell.angle_gamma   90.00
#
_symmetry.space_group_name_H-M   'P 1'
#
loop_
_entity.id
_entity.type
_entity.pdbx_description
1 polymer ?
#
loop_
_entity_poly.entity_id
_entity_poly.type
_entity_poly.pdbx_seq_one_letter_code
_entity_poly.pdbx_strand_id
1 'polypeptide(L)'
;MMVSLVWYYRPEHTERGRQPADAPDEVFASRHRDANSVACIEDKCYVLTFNEYCRYKKRLKAAEEGVTIAPSIVPALPASEVSPALAPNDTKLPPSVSPELVLFCRKIYDFRSKKIHVPNK
;
A
#
# COMPACT_ATOMS: atom_id res chain seq x y z
N MET A 1 3.86 -26.55 5.09
CA MET A 1 4.77 -25.66 4.34
C MET A 1 4.93 -24.37 5.13
N MET A 2 6.15 -23.85 5.23
CA MET A 2 6.45 -22.58 5.93
C MET A 2 6.64 -21.44 4.92
N VAL A 3 6.33 -20.22 5.33
CA VAL A 3 6.57 -19.01 4.55
C VAL A 3 7.30 -17.97 5.41
N SER A 4 8.36 -17.39 4.85
CA SER A 4 9.04 -16.24 5.45
C SER A 4 8.27 -14.97 5.13
N LEU A 5 8.08 -14.10 6.12
CA LEU A 5 7.31 -12.88 5.96
C LEU A 5 8.00 -11.67 6.60
N VAL A 6 7.55 -10.50 6.19
CA VAL A 6 7.90 -9.22 6.78
C VAL A 6 6.61 -8.52 7.21
N TRP A 7 6.56 -8.03 8.44
CA TRP A 7 5.34 -7.49 9.01
C TRP A 7 5.04 -6.06 8.56
N TYR A 8 3.75 -5.81 8.34
CA TYR A 8 3.14 -4.49 8.38
C TYR A 8 2.39 -4.33 9.70
N TYR A 9 2.36 -3.10 10.23
CA TYR A 9 1.63 -2.75 11.44
C TYR A 9 0.52 -1.75 11.10
N ARG A 10 -0.68 -1.95 11.68
CA ARG A 10 -1.65 -0.86 11.75
C ARG A 10 -1.21 0.17 12.80
N PRO A 11 -1.63 1.44 12.72
CA PRO A 11 -1.29 2.46 13.71
C PRO A 11 -1.60 2.04 15.15
N GLU A 12 -2.72 1.35 15.38
CA GLU A 12 -3.17 0.83 16.68
C GLU A 12 -2.23 -0.24 17.26
N HIS A 13 -1.47 -0.93 16.42
CA HIS A 13 -0.53 -1.97 16.84
C HIS A 13 0.85 -1.41 17.17
N THR A 14 1.03 -0.09 17.08
CA THR A 14 2.25 0.60 17.50
C THR A 14 2.10 1.15 18.92
N GLU A 15 3.20 1.34 19.64
CA GLU A 15 3.16 1.92 20.99
C GLU A 15 2.57 3.34 21.03
N ARG A 16 2.69 4.08 19.91
CA ARG A 16 2.12 5.41 19.78
C ARG A 16 0.60 5.40 19.61
N GLY A 17 0.02 4.28 19.18
CA GLY A 17 -1.38 4.17 18.80
C GLY A 17 -1.73 5.02 17.56
N ARG A 18 -3.00 4.93 17.12
CA ARG A 18 -3.51 5.72 16.00
C ARG A 18 -3.50 7.21 16.31
N GLN A 19 -2.96 8.00 15.39
CA GLN A 19 -2.97 9.46 15.46
C GLN A 19 -4.08 10.04 14.55
N PRO A 20 -4.56 11.27 14.80
CA PRO A 20 -5.58 11.90 13.97
C PRO A 20 -5.21 12.03 12.47
N ALA A 21 -3.91 12.05 12.15
CA ALA A 21 -3.41 12.16 10.79
C ALA A 21 -3.27 10.80 10.07
N ASP A 22 -3.46 9.68 10.77
CA ASP A 22 -3.37 8.34 10.20
C ASP A 22 -4.70 7.97 9.55
N ALA A 23 -4.67 7.60 8.28
CA ALA A 23 -5.88 7.19 7.58
C ALA A 23 -6.33 5.77 8.01
N PRO A 24 -7.62 5.43 7.90
CA PRO A 24 -8.12 4.08 8.22
C PRO A 24 -7.33 2.95 7.55
N ASP A 25 -7.03 3.13 6.25
CA ASP A 25 -6.38 2.13 5.38
C ASP A 25 -4.84 2.22 5.41
N GLU A 26 -4.27 3.00 6.32
CA GLU A 26 -2.83 3.19 6.44
C GLU A 26 -2.19 2.03 7.22
N VAL A 27 -1.12 1.47 6.66
CA VAL A 27 -0.24 0.49 7.33
C VAL A 27 1.21 0.94 7.27
N PHE A 28 2.00 0.52 8.26
CA PHE A 28 3.41 0.87 8.39
C PHE A 28 4.28 -0.35 8.09
N ALA A 29 5.14 -0.26 7.08
CA ALA A 29 6.09 -1.32 6.78
C ALA A 29 7.10 -1.47 7.92
N SER A 30 7.47 -2.70 8.27
CA SER A 30 8.51 -2.96 9.26
C SER A 30 9.64 -3.80 8.68
N ARG A 31 10.80 -3.82 9.34
CA ARG A 31 11.87 -4.81 9.07
C ARG A 31 11.74 -6.06 9.93
N HIS A 32 10.64 -6.20 10.66
CA HIS A 32 10.34 -7.38 11.46
C HIS A 32 10.11 -8.58 10.54
N ARG A 33 11.03 -9.55 10.59
CA ARG A 33 10.98 -10.81 9.84
C ARG A 33 10.49 -11.94 10.73
N ASP A 34 9.72 -12.85 10.16
CA ASP A 34 9.19 -14.04 10.84
C ASP A 34 8.98 -15.19 9.85
N ALA A 35 8.62 -16.37 10.35
CA ALA A 35 8.23 -17.53 9.55
C ALA A 35 6.97 -18.20 10.12
N ASN A 36 5.89 -18.19 9.34
CA ASN A 36 4.61 -18.79 9.73
C ASN A 36 4.23 -19.96 8.82
N SER A 37 3.31 -20.81 9.30
CA SER A 37 2.69 -21.81 8.44
C SER A 37 1.87 -21.13 7.35
N VAL A 38 1.93 -21.67 6.13
CA VAL A 38 1.07 -21.22 5.01
C VAL A 38 -0.42 -21.36 5.36
N ALA A 39 -0.77 -22.26 6.29
CA ALA A 39 -2.14 -22.43 6.78
C ALA A 39 -2.67 -21.21 7.56
N CYS A 40 -1.81 -20.26 7.95
CA CYS A 40 -2.21 -19.03 8.63
C CYS A 40 -2.59 -17.88 7.69
N ILE A 41 -2.55 -18.09 6.37
CA ILE A 41 -2.94 -17.08 5.38
C ILE A 41 -4.46 -17.13 5.21
N GLU A 42 -5.13 -16.02 5.53
CA GLU A 42 -6.58 -15.89 5.37
C GLU A 42 -6.95 -15.38 3.97
N ASP A 43 -6.36 -14.27 3.52
CA ASP A 43 -6.69 -13.65 2.24
C ASP A 43 -5.52 -12.79 1.70
N LYS A 44 -5.66 -12.34 0.45
CA LYS A 44 -4.73 -11.46 -0.24
C LYS A 44 -5.21 -10.01 -0.20
N CYS A 45 -4.33 -9.12 0.27
CA CYS A 45 -4.51 -7.68 0.17
C CYS A 45 -3.39 -7.03 -0.65
N TYR A 46 -3.54 -5.75 -0.96
CA TYR A 46 -2.62 -4.96 -1.76
C TYR A 46 -2.20 -3.72 -0.99
N VAL A 47 -0.90 -3.54 -0.80
CA VAL A 47 -0.35 -2.34 -0.17
C VAL A 47 0.30 -1.48 -1.24
N LEU A 48 -0.25 -0.29 -1.45
CA LEU A 48 0.26 0.70 -2.40
C LEU A 48 1.17 1.72 -1.70
N THR A 49 2.05 2.38 -2.45
CA THR A 49 2.64 3.64 -1.98
C THR A 49 1.55 4.71 -1.86
N PHE A 50 1.80 5.76 -1.09
CA PHE A 50 0.81 6.84 -0.91
C PHE A 50 0.35 7.47 -2.23
N ASN A 51 1.29 7.74 -3.15
CA ASN A 51 0.97 8.35 -4.43
C ASN A 51 0.13 7.43 -5.32
N GLU A 52 0.42 6.13 -5.30
CA GLU A 52 -0.37 5.10 -5.98
C GLU A 52 -1.79 5.02 -5.40
N TYR A 53 -1.92 5.01 -4.07
CA TYR A 53 -3.21 4.97 -3.41
C TYR A 53 -4.05 6.22 -3.68
N CYS A 54 -3.44 7.41 -3.70
CA CYS A 54 -4.13 8.64 -4.08
C CYS A 54 -4.70 8.58 -5.50
N ARG A 55 -3.93 8.05 -6.47
CA ARG A 55 -4.42 7.84 -7.84
C ARG A 55 -5.53 6.81 -7.90
N TYR A 56 -5.41 5.72 -7.14
CA TYR A 56 -6.44 4.69 -7.01
C TYR A 56 -7.76 5.28 -6.47
N LYS A 57 -7.72 6.01 -5.35
CA LYS A 57 -8.90 6.66 -4.76
C LYS A 57 -9.53 7.70 -5.69
N LYS A 58 -8.72 8.46 -6.44
CA LYS A 58 -9.21 9.38 -7.47
C LYS A 58 -10.00 8.62 -8.56
N ARG A 59 -9.49 7.48 -9.04
CA ARG A 59 -10.17 6.64 -10.02
C ARG A 59 -11.47 6.04 -9.50
N LEU A 60 -11.47 5.52 -8.28
CA LEU A 60 -12.67 5.01 -7.63
C LEU A 60 -13.76 6.09 -7.52
N LYS A 61 -13.42 7.24 -6.96
CA LYS A 61 -14.36 8.35 -6.81
C LYS A 61 -14.92 8.82 -8.16
N ALA A 62 -14.08 8.93 -9.19
CA ALA A 62 -14.53 9.30 -10.52
C ALA A 62 -15.48 8.25 -11.13
N ALA A 63 -15.23 6.96 -10.91
CA ALA A 63 -16.12 5.90 -11.36
C ALA A 63 -17.48 5.93 -10.63
N GLU A 64 -17.48 6.19 -9.32
CA GLU A 64 -18.70 6.37 -8.51
C GLU A 64 -19.53 7.58 -8.98
N GLU A 65 -18.87 8.69 -9.32
CA GLU A 65 -19.51 9.93 -9.77
C GLU A 65 -19.79 9.95 -11.29
N GLY A 66 -19.39 8.91 -12.04
CA GLY A 66 -19.53 8.86 -13.51
C GLY A 66 -18.67 9.90 -14.25
N VAL A 67 -17.61 10.40 -13.61
CA VAL A 67 -16.71 11.43 -14.17
C VAL A 67 -15.61 10.78 -15.00
N THR A 68 -15.42 11.27 -16.23
CA THR A 68 -14.28 10.86 -17.06
C THR A 68 -13.00 11.55 -16.59
N ILE A 69 -11.97 10.75 -16.26
CA ILE A 69 -10.67 11.30 -15.89
C ILE A 69 -9.92 11.69 -17.17
N ALA A 70 -9.58 12.97 -17.29
CA ALA A 70 -8.76 13.47 -18.38
C ALA A 70 -7.40 12.72 -18.43
N PRO A 71 -6.91 12.40 -19.64
CA PRO A 71 -5.63 11.71 -19.79
C PRO A 71 -4.49 12.55 -19.20
N SER A 72 -3.47 11.87 -18.68
CA SER A 72 -2.26 12.52 -18.19
C SER A 72 -1.58 13.28 -19.32
N ILE A 73 -1.21 14.54 -19.08
CA ILE A 73 -0.34 15.30 -19.99
C ILE A 73 1.10 14.78 -19.98
N VAL A 74 1.47 14.02 -18.94
CA VAL A 74 2.77 13.35 -18.85
C VAL A 74 2.74 12.15 -19.79
N PRO A 75 3.66 12.06 -20.78
CA PRO A 75 3.76 10.91 -21.66
C PRO A 75 3.91 9.61 -20.89
N ALA A 76 3.32 8.53 -21.42
CA ALA A 76 3.55 7.20 -20.87
C ALA A 76 5.03 6.82 -21.02
N LEU A 77 5.59 6.21 -19.97
CA LEU A 77 6.92 5.61 -20.06
C LEU A 77 6.93 4.57 -21.18
N PRO A 78 7.93 4.59 -22.08
CA PRO A 78 8.02 3.60 -23.14
C PRO A 78 8.18 2.21 -22.53
N ALA A 79 7.56 1.19 -23.14
CA ALA A 79 7.51 -0.17 -22.61
C ALA A 79 8.89 -0.77 -22.30
N SER A 80 9.93 -0.33 -23.02
CA SER A 80 11.33 -0.73 -22.78
C SER A 80 11.92 -0.24 -21.45
N GLU A 81 11.36 0.81 -20.87
CA GLU A 81 11.84 1.44 -19.63
C GLU A 81 10.98 1.06 -18.41
N VAL A 82 9.88 0.33 -18.62
CA VAL A 82 8.98 -0.11 -17.56
C VAL A 82 9.59 -1.32 -16.83
N SER A 83 10.36 -1.04 -15.77
CA SER A 83 10.79 -2.06 -14.82
C SER A 83 9.74 -2.28 -13.71
N PRO A 84 9.72 -3.44 -13.02
CA PRO A 84 8.83 -3.65 -11.88
C PRO A 84 8.99 -2.60 -10.76
N ALA A 85 10.16 -1.96 -10.68
CA ALA A 85 10.45 -0.87 -9.75
C ALA A 85 9.89 0.49 -10.19
N LEU A 86 9.65 0.68 -11.49
CA LEU A 86 9.16 1.93 -12.10
C LEU A 86 7.68 1.86 -12.48
N ALA A 87 7.15 0.66 -12.73
CA ALA A 87 5.75 0.43 -13.05
C ALA A 87 4.87 0.75 -11.82
N PRO A 88 3.89 1.67 -11.93
CA PRO A 88 2.94 1.91 -10.86
C PRO A 88 2.17 0.64 -10.53
N ASN A 89 2.23 0.20 -9.27
CA ASN A 89 1.56 -1.00 -8.82
C ASN A 89 0.03 -0.83 -8.79
N ASP A 90 -0.48 0.41 -8.78
CA ASP A 90 -1.92 0.69 -8.84
C ASP A 90 -2.55 0.33 -10.20
N THR A 91 -1.74 0.14 -11.25
CA THR A 91 -2.19 -0.40 -12.54
C THR A 91 -2.25 -1.93 -12.57
N LYS A 92 -1.67 -2.61 -11.57
CA LYS A 92 -1.61 -4.09 -11.49
C LYS A 92 -2.69 -4.68 -10.59
N LEU A 93 -3.56 -3.84 -10.02
CA LEU A 93 -4.68 -4.31 -9.21
C LEU A 93 -5.68 -5.08 -10.08
N PRO A 94 -6.19 -6.25 -9.61
CA PRO A 94 -7.27 -6.93 -10.31
C PRO A 94 -8.50 -6.02 -10.43
N PRO A 95 -9.23 -6.03 -11.56
CA PRO A 95 -10.44 -5.23 -11.74
C PRO A 95 -11.52 -5.48 -10.68
N SER A 96 -11.54 -6.68 -10.09
CA SER A 96 -12.53 -7.13 -9.11
C SER A 96 -12.08 -7.01 -7.65
N VAL A 97 -10.94 -6.36 -7.36
CA VAL A 97 -10.47 -6.22 -5.98
C VAL A 97 -11.40 -5.29 -5.18
N SER A 98 -11.81 -5.74 -4.00
CA SER A 98 -12.58 -4.91 -3.06
C SER A 98 -11.73 -3.74 -2.56
N PRO A 99 -12.26 -2.50 -2.48
CA PRO A 99 -11.54 -1.35 -1.93
C PRO A 99 -10.98 -1.57 -0.52
N GLU A 100 -11.66 -2.36 0.32
CA GLU A 100 -11.24 -2.70 1.68
C GLU A 100 -9.94 -3.53 1.74
N LEU A 101 -9.60 -4.21 0.63
CA LEU A 101 -8.36 -4.98 0.49
C LEU A 101 -7.20 -4.15 -0.08
N VAL A 102 -7.43 -2.86 -0.37
CA VAL A 102 -6.41 -1.94 -0.89
C VAL A 102 -5.99 -0.97 0.20
N LEU A 103 -4.83 -1.25 0.78
CA LEU A 103 -4.20 -0.46 1.84
C LEU A 103 -3.09 0.41 1.25
N PHE A 104 -2.54 1.31 2.06
CA PHE A 104 -1.35 2.06 1.65
C PHE A 104 -0.30 2.21 2.74
N CYS A 105 0.93 2.42 2.32
CA CYS A 105 2.07 2.64 3.19
C CYS A 105 2.85 3.89 2.78
N ARG A 106 3.11 4.75 3.76
CA ARG A 106 4.02 5.91 3.64
C ARG A 106 4.96 6.08 4.82
N LYS A 107 4.93 5.15 5.78
CA LYS A 107 5.73 5.19 7.00
C LYS A 107 6.36 3.83 7.24
N ILE A 108 7.54 3.85 7.86
CA ILE A 108 8.27 2.68 8.31
C ILE A 108 8.22 2.66 9.83
N TYR A 109 7.81 1.52 10.39
CA TYR A 109 7.85 1.27 11.83
C TYR A 109 9.02 0.36 12.18
N ASP A 110 9.95 0.88 12.99
CA ASP A 110 11.00 0.08 13.59
C ASP A 110 10.47 -0.60 14.85
N PHE A 111 10.21 -1.90 14.76
CA PHE A 111 9.63 -2.68 15.86
C PHE A 111 10.56 -2.79 17.08
N ARG A 112 11.88 -2.58 16.90
CA ARG A 112 12.88 -2.66 17.98
C ARG A 112 12.95 -1.36 18.73
N SER A 113 13.13 -0.24 18.01
CA SER A 113 13.25 1.09 18.62
C SER A 113 11.91 1.78 18.88
N LYS A 114 10.80 1.19 18.39
CA LYS A 114 9.43 1.70 18.52
C LYS A 114 9.21 3.04 17.83
N LYS A 115 10.10 3.40 16.90
CA LYS A 115 10.07 4.65 16.15
C LYS A 115 9.36 4.49 14.82
N ILE A 116 8.72 5.58 14.40
CA ILE A 116 8.04 5.69 13.11
C ILE A 116 8.79 6.73 12.27
N HIS A 117 9.14 6.35 11.05
CA HIS A 117 9.88 7.19 10.09
C HIS A 117 9.06 7.38 8.82
N VAL A 118 9.13 8.55 8.20
CA VAL A 118 8.58 8.80 6.87
C VAL A 118 9.75 8.75 5.88
N PRO A 119 9.75 7.85 4.89
CA PRO A 119 10.78 7.83 3.87
C PRO A 119 10.82 9.17 3.12
N ASN A 120 12.01 9.70 2.86
CA ASN A 120 12.25 10.94 2.11
C ASN A 120 11.77 12.25 2.79
N LYS A 121 11.67 12.26 4.13
CA LYS A 121 11.54 13.47 4.94
C LYS A 121 12.64 13.55 5.99
#